data_AF-A0A2V3I1E5-F1
#
_entry.id   AF-A0A2V3I1E5-F1
#
_cell.length_a   1.000
_cell.length_b   1.000
_cell.length_c   1.000
_cell.angle_alpha   90.00
_cell.angle_beta   90.00
_cell.angle_gamma   90.00
#
_symmetry.space_group_name_H-M   'P 1'
#
loop_
_entity.id
_entity.type
_entity.pdbx_description
1 polymer ?
#
loop_
_entity_poly.entity_id
_entity_poly.type
_entity_poly.pdbx_seq_one_letter_code
_entity_poly.pdbx_strand_id
1 'polypeptide(L)'
;MSMSEVGAFVVGVPKAGTTWLTNVLSQHPGVVLSNPKEPNVVASHRGTFGRTGDEPDWSRYDDCFSGDGLRIDASVHAFACPLAPERIARRMPSAPMVLCLREPVSRAVSHWKMIRDTEEDFRNGADWSDFEVAWSDSRLCDDSFYGAAMQRWLEHFPLASFLIIDSQRMRSEPNAVLSEVEEFLGLDSNQYDLDPAKHANRASDRRPLTGVGRLVRAGFSLVPGFVKGPIVSRLQARDINIYAAPVMSRKAASYSAGQEHYAVCGEGLCEDLRLFESLTGFATEHWIDRIETSRR
;
A
#
# COMPACT_ATOMS: atom_id res chain seq x y z
N MET A 1 -32.24 9.28 0.43
CA MET A 1 -30.98 9.84 0.95
C MET A 1 -29.94 9.59 -0.11
N SER A 2 -29.31 10.61 -0.70
CA SER A 2 -28.19 10.37 -1.62
C SER A 2 -27.12 9.66 -0.81
N MET A 3 -26.77 8.43 -1.20
CA MET A 3 -25.62 7.74 -0.61
C MET A 3 -24.41 8.66 -0.82
N SER A 4 -23.71 9.01 0.26
CA SER A 4 -22.51 9.83 0.14
C SER A 4 -21.49 9.05 -0.69
N GLU A 5 -21.17 9.55 -1.87
CA GLU A 5 -20.19 8.91 -2.74
C GLU A 5 -18.81 8.92 -2.07
N VAL A 6 -17.90 8.04 -2.53
CA VAL A 6 -16.51 8.08 -2.09
C VAL A 6 -15.93 9.45 -2.42
N GLY A 7 -15.37 10.11 -1.40
CA GLY A 7 -14.99 11.51 -1.49
C GLY A 7 -13.49 11.74 -1.72
N ALA A 8 -12.65 10.72 -1.58
CA ALA A 8 -11.22 10.80 -1.87
C ALA A 8 -10.58 9.42 -2.09
N PHE A 9 -9.37 9.42 -2.64
CA PHE A 9 -8.59 8.20 -2.89
C PHE A 9 -7.15 8.32 -2.38
N VAL A 10 -6.61 7.24 -1.82
CA VAL A 10 -5.16 6.99 -1.71
C VAL A 10 -4.82 5.96 -2.78
N VAL A 11 -4.49 6.44 -3.98
CA VAL A 11 -4.44 5.62 -5.20
C VAL A 11 -3.22 4.72 -5.29
N GLY A 12 -2.19 4.99 -4.49
CA GLY A 12 -0.94 4.23 -4.55
C GLY A 12 0.24 4.93 -3.91
N VAL A 13 1.44 4.38 -4.10
CA VAL A 13 1.72 3.06 -4.70
C VAL A 13 1.97 2.00 -3.62
N PRO A 14 1.87 0.69 -3.94
CA PRO A 14 2.16 -0.34 -2.97
C PRO A 14 3.59 -0.20 -2.45
N LYS A 15 3.78 -0.41 -1.13
CA LYS A 15 5.07 -0.29 -0.43
C LYS A 15 5.64 1.14 -0.32
N ALA A 16 4.80 2.16 -0.51
CA ALA A 16 5.13 3.58 -0.31
C ALA A 16 4.46 4.22 0.93
N GLY A 17 4.25 3.44 2.01
CA GLY A 17 3.79 4.01 3.29
C GLY A 17 2.27 4.25 3.41
N THR A 18 1.48 3.93 2.38
CA THR A 18 0.02 4.09 2.37
C THR A 18 -0.69 3.46 3.56
N THR A 19 -0.23 2.30 4.05
CA THR A 19 -0.85 1.66 5.22
C THR A 19 -0.56 2.42 6.51
N TRP A 20 0.61 3.05 6.64
CA TRP A 20 0.87 3.95 7.76
C TRP A 20 -0.05 5.17 7.66
N LEU A 21 -0.11 5.79 6.47
CA LEU A 21 -0.95 6.98 6.25
C LEU A 21 -2.42 6.70 6.59
N THR A 22 -3.00 5.61 6.08
CA THR A 22 -4.39 5.25 6.37
C THR A 22 -4.60 4.93 7.85
N ASN A 23 -3.66 4.25 8.51
CA ASN A 23 -3.78 3.93 9.94
C ASN A 23 -3.69 5.18 10.84
N VAL A 24 -3.00 6.22 10.40
CA VAL A 24 -2.94 7.49 11.12
C VAL A 24 -4.19 8.31 10.83
N LEU A 25 -4.58 8.45 9.55
CA LEU A 25 -5.79 9.17 9.15
C LEU A 25 -7.08 8.56 9.72
N SER A 26 -7.10 7.25 10.02
CA SER A 26 -8.27 6.62 10.66
C SER A 26 -8.55 7.13 12.08
N GLN A 27 -7.60 7.87 12.68
CA GLN A 27 -7.81 8.53 13.97
C GLN A 27 -8.63 9.84 13.81
N HIS A 28 -8.72 10.39 12.60
CA HIS A 28 -9.45 11.61 12.33
C HIS A 28 -10.96 11.36 12.37
N PRO A 29 -11.75 12.11 13.18
CA PRO A 29 -13.18 11.83 13.38
C PRO A 29 -14.03 12.04 12.12
N GLY A 30 -13.56 12.88 11.19
CA GLY A 30 -14.19 13.12 9.88
C GLY A 30 -13.75 12.19 8.75
N VAL A 31 -13.00 11.10 9.02
CA VAL A 31 -12.52 10.17 7.99
C VAL A 31 -13.18 8.80 8.14
N VAL A 32 -13.66 8.24 7.03
CA VAL A 32 -14.19 6.88 6.94
C VAL A 32 -13.39 6.09 5.91
N LEU A 33 -12.63 5.11 6.37
CA LEU A 33 -11.94 4.18 5.48
C LEU A 33 -12.84 3.00 5.11
N SER A 34 -12.55 2.42 3.95
CA SER A 34 -13.16 1.16 3.52
C SER A 34 -12.88 0.01 4.49
N ASN A 35 -13.88 -0.83 4.71
CA ASN A 35 -13.79 -2.10 5.40
C ASN A 35 -14.43 -3.21 4.55
N PRO A 36 -13.65 -4.17 4.01
CA PRO A 36 -12.20 -4.33 4.21
C PRO A 36 -11.38 -3.21 3.56
N LYS A 37 -10.17 -2.96 4.10
CA LYS A 37 -9.18 -2.08 3.48
C LYS A 37 -8.86 -2.59 2.07
N GLU A 38 -8.67 -1.67 1.13
CA GLU A 38 -8.40 -1.97 -0.29
C GLU A 38 -9.52 -2.81 -0.91
N PRO A 39 -10.74 -2.24 -1.06
CA PRO A 39 -11.88 -2.93 -1.65
C PRO A 39 -11.60 -3.41 -3.08
N ASN A 40 -10.65 -2.77 -3.79
CA ASN A 40 -10.21 -3.16 -5.13
C ASN A 40 -11.38 -3.31 -6.11
N VAL A 41 -12.34 -2.38 -6.03
CA VAL A 41 -13.54 -2.36 -6.88
C VAL A 41 -13.31 -1.52 -8.14
N VAL A 42 -12.65 -0.37 -8.01
CA VAL A 42 -12.37 0.52 -9.15
C VAL A 42 -11.22 0.00 -10.03
N ALA A 43 -10.19 -0.59 -9.40
CA ALA A 43 -9.09 -1.20 -10.12
C ALA A 43 -9.50 -2.56 -10.71
N SER A 44 -9.00 -2.89 -11.90
CA SER A 44 -9.03 -4.27 -12.41
C SER A 44 -8.17 -5.22 -11.58
N HIS A 45 -7.35 -4.68 -10.69
CA HIS A 45 -6.37 -5.37 -9.88
C HIS A 45 -6.97 -5.73 -8.52
N ARG A 46 -7.05 -7.01 -8.17
CA ARG A 46 -7.33 -7.48 -6.80
C ARG A 46 -6.03 -7.93 -6.17
N GLY A 47 -5.32 -6.96 -5.57
CA GLY A 47 -3.93 -7.14 -5.16
C GLY A 47 -2.99 -7.32 -6.37
N THR A 48 -1.88 -8.03 -6.16
CA THR A 48 -0.83 -8.20 -7.16
C THR A 48 -1.24 -9.09 -8.34
N PHE A 49 -1.91 -10.22 -8.07
CA PHE A 49 -2.16 -11.25 -9.08
C PHE A 49 -3.57 -11.24 -9.66
N GLY A 50 -4.59 -10.93 -8.85
CA GLY A 50 -5.98 -10.93 -9.31
C GLY A 50 -6.18 -9.85 -10.36
N ARG A 51 -6.71 -10.22 -11.53
CA ARG A 51 -7.04 -9.31 -12.62
C ARG A 51 -8.44 -9.62 -13.16
N THR A 52 -9.28 -8.60 -13.31
CA THR A 52 -10.61 -8.72 -13.95
C THR A 52 -10.94 -7.47 -14.76
N GLY A 53 -11.56 -7.66 -15.93
CA GLY A 53 -12.10 -6.58 -16.75
C GLY A 53 -13.53 -6.17 -16.39
N ASP A 54 -14.16 -6.85 -15.43
CA ASP A 54 -15.55 -6.59 -15.04
C ASP A 54 -15.74 -5.14 -14.60
N GLU A 55 -16.90 -4.57 -14.93
CA GLU A 55 -17.27 -3.23 -14.45
C GLU A 55 -17.41 -3.22 -12.92
N PRO A 56 -17.10 -2.09 -12.25
CA PRO A 56 -17.20 -1.99 -10.81
C PRO A 56 -18.63 -2.23 -10.30
N ASP A 57 -18.77 -3.09 -9.29
CA ASP A 57 -20.00 -3.23 -8.52
C ASP A 57 -20.10 -2.07 -7.51
N TRP A 58 -20.72 -0.98 -7.95
CA TRP A 58 -20.85 0.24 -7.14
C TRP A 58 -21.68 0.05 -5.88
N SER A 59 -22.68 -0.83 -5.89
CA SER A 59 -23.48 -1.11 -4.70
C SER A 59 -22.61 -1.76 -3.63
N ARG A 60 -21.86 -2.79 -4.01
CA ARG A 60 -20.90 -3.44 -3.11
C ARG A 60 -19.80 -2.47 -2.65
N TYR A 61 -19.38 -1.56 -3.54
CA TYR A 61 -18.38 -0.55 -3.20
C TYR A 61 -18.87 0.39 -2.11
N ASP A 62 -20.09 0.90 -2.24
CA ASP A 62 -20.68 1.80 -1.24
C ASP A 62 -20.88 1.09 0.11
N ASP A 63 -21.20 -0.21 0.11
CA ASP A 63 -21.31 -1.05 1.31
C ASP A 63 -19.97 -1.25 2.07
N CYS A 64 -18.83 -0.96 1.42
CA CYS A 64 -17.53 -1.02 2.08
C CYS A 64 -17.31 0.15 3.05
N PHE A 65 -18.19 1.15 3.07
CA PHE A 65 -18.03 2.35 3.89
C PHE A 65 -19.16 2.48 4.92
N SER A 66 -18.79 2.54 6.19
CA SER A 66 -19.73 2.69 7.31
C SER A 66 -19.37 3.87 8.19
N GLY A 67 -20.34 4.75 8.44
CA GLY A 67 -20.16 5.95 9.27
C GLY A 67 -20.28 7.24 8.48
N ASP A 68 -20.18 8.34 9.21
CA ASP A 68 -20.27 9.71 8.69
C ASP A 68 -18.86 10.28 8.53
N GLY A 69 -18.61 11.00 7.44
CA GLY A 69 -17.32 11.63 7.14
C GLY A 69 -16.87 11.42 5.69
N LEU A 70 -15.66 11.88 5.41
CA LEU A 70 -15.01 11.72 4.12
C LEU A 70 -14.66 10.24 3.90
N ARG A 71 -15.32 9.60 2.94
CA ARG A 71 -15.07 8.22 2.53
C ARG A 71 -13.79 8.16 1.70
N ILE A 72 -12.80 7.39 2.13
CA ILE A 72 -11.49 7.27 1.47
C ILE A 72 -11.22 5.81 1.07
N ASP A 73 -11.08 5.56 -0.24
CA ASP A 73 -10.57 4.29 -0.76
C ASP A 73 -9.04 4.33 -0.86
N ALA A 74 -8.37 3.33 -0.29
CA ALA A 74 -6.92 3.20 -0.32
C ALA A 74 -6.41 2.01 -1.14
N SER A 75 -7.14 1.62 -2.19
CA SER A 75 -6.77 0.57 -3.17
C SER A 75 -5.50 0.94 -3.93
N VAL A 76 -4.34 0.60 -3.36
CA VAL A 76 -3.02 1.12 -3.77
C VAL A 76 -2.53 0.71 -5.16
N HIS A 77 -3.14 -0.32 -5.76
CA HIS A 77 -2.84 -0.73 -7.14
C HIS A 77 -3.65 0.05 -8.17
N ALA A 78 -4.57 0.92 -7.73
CA ALA A 78 -5.38 1.75 -8.63
C ALA A 78 -4.49 2.65 -9.49
N PHE A 79 -3.39 3.19 -8.94
CA PHE A 79 -2.51 4.09 -9.69
C PHE A 79 -1.92 3.44 -10.95
N ALA A 80 -1.41 2.20 -10.84
CA ALA A 80 -0.86 1.49 -11.99
C ALA A 80 -1.94 0.92 -12.93
N CYS A 81 -3.15 0.67 -12.42
CA CYS A 81 -4.25 0.07 -13.17
C CYS A 81 -4.69 0.94 -14.36
N PRO A 82 -4.73 0.41 -15.59
CA PRO A 82 -5.11 1.20 -16.77
C PRO A 82 -6.61 1.57 -16.81
N LEU A 83 -7.48 0.84 -16.10
CA LEU A 83 -8.93 1.07 -16.11
C LEU A 83 -9.41 1.97 -14.96
N ALA A 84 -8.60 2.14 -13.91
CA ALA A 84 -9.01 2.87 -12.72
C ALA A 84 -9.30 4.36 -12.98
N PRO A 85 -8.48 5.11 -13.76
CA PRO A 85 -8.74 6.53 -14.01
C PRO A 85 -10.11 6.78 -14.65
N GLU A 86 -10.41 6.10 -15.76
CA GLU A 86 -11.69 6.25 -16.45
C GLU A 86 -12.88 5.86 -15.55
N ARG A 87 -12.77 4.74 -14.82
CA ARG A 87 -13.83 4.26 -13.92
C ARG A 87 -14.13 5.26 -12.81
N ILE A 88 -13.09 5.85 -12.21
CA ILE A 88 -13.27 6.87 -11.17
C ILE A 88 -13.84 8.13 -11.81
N ALA A 89 -13.34 8.60 -12.95
CA ALA A 89 -13.81 9.83 -13.59
C ALA A 89 -15.29 9.76 -13.99
N ARG A 90 -15.78 8.60 -14.42
CA ARG A 90 -17.20 8.40 -14.76
C ARG A 90 -18.16 8.62 -13.60
N ARG A 91 -17.75 8.37 -12.35
CA ARG A 91 -18.60 8.47 -11.16
C ARG A 91 -18.22 9.64 -10.26
N MET A 92 -16.93 9.87 -10.06
CA MET A 92 -16.36 10.87 -9.16
C MET A 92 -15.31 11.73 -9.90
N PRO A 93 -15.73 12.56 -10.88
CA PRO A 93 -14.84 13.29 -11.79
C PRO A 93 -13.96 14.35 -11.10
N SER A 94 -14.30 14.75 -9.88
CA SER A 94 -13.57 15.77 -9.11
C SER A 94 -12.90 15.20 -7.86
N ALA A 95 -12.75 13.88 -7.75
CA ALA A 95 -12.21 13.26 -6.55
C ALA A 95 -10.74 13.67 -6.32
N PRO A 96 -10.36 14.13 -5.11
CA PRO A 96 -8.97 14.31 -4.72
C PRO A 96 -8.27 12.97 -4.53
N MET A 97 -6.99 12.94 -4.89
CA MET A 97 -6.15 11.74 -4.92
C MET A 97 -4.84 12.01 -4.20
N VAL A 98 -4.56 11.23 -3.16
CA VAL A 98 -3.26 11.20 -2.51
C VAL A 98 -2.42 10.09 -3.15
N LEU A 99 -1.27 10.47 -3.69
CA LEU A 99 -0.29 9.57 -4.31
C LEU A 99 0.99 9.57 -3.48
N CYS A 100 1.25 8.46 -2.78
CA CYS A 100 2.46 8.26 -2.03
C CYS A 100 3.50 7.54 -2.89
N LEU A 101 4.67 8.12 -3.08
CA LEU A 101 5.75 7.57 -3.88
C LEU A 101 6.95 7.17 -3.04
N ARG A 102 7.77 6.29 -3.61
CA ARG A 102 9.03 5.83 -3.05
C ARG A 102 9.99 5.58 -4.19
N GLU A 103 11.29 5.68 -3.93
CA GLU A 103 12.32 5.24 -4.87
C GLU A 103 11.96 3.87 -5.50
N PRO A 104 11.76 3.82 -6.84
CA PRO A 104 10.99 2.76 -7.50
C PRO A 104 11.65 1.39 -7.45
N VAL A 105 12.99 1.30 -7.40
CA VAL A 105 13.71 0.02 -7.29
C VAL A 105 13.52 -0.55 -5.89
N SER A 106 13.78 0.24 -4.84
CA SER A 106 13.59 -0.22 -3.46
C SER A 106 12.12 -0.56 -3.14
N ARG A 107 11.17 0.11 -3.79
CA ARG A 107 9.73 -0.22 -3.74
C ARG A 107 9.47 -1.59 -4.38
N ALA A 108 9.94 -1.82 -5.61
CA ALA A 108 9.77 -3.08 -6.33
C ALA A 108 10.36 -4.27 -5.56
N VAL A 109 11.59 -4.15 -5.06
CA VAL A 109 12.24 -5.19 -4.24
C VAL A 109 11.45 -5.47 -2.96
N SER A 110 10.90 -4.43 -2.33
CA SER A 110 10.06 -4.59 -1.14
C SER A 110 8.73 -5.28 -1.44
N HIS A 111 8.16 -5.07 -2.63
CA HIS A 111 6.93 -5.72 -3.08
C HIS A 111 7.21 -7.19 -3.43
N TRP A 112 8.22 -7.45 -4.25
CA TRP A 112 8.67 -8.80 -4.60
C TRP A 112 8.92 -9.68 -3.37
N LYS A 113 9.67 -9.18 -2.40
CA LYS A 113 9.93 -9.92 -1.14
C LYS A 113 8.69 -10.22 -0.35
N MET A 114 7.78 -9.26 -0.27
CA MET A 114 6.50 -9.50 0.38
C MET A 114 5.78 -10.67 -0.27
N ILE A 115 5.70 -10.69 -1.60
CA ILE A 115 5.05 -11.76 -2.36
C ILE A 115 5.74 -13.11 -2.13
N ARG A 116 7.07 -13.12 -2.08
CA ARG A 116 7.86 -14.33 -1.76
C ARG A 116 7.63 -14.82 -0.34
N ASP A 117 7.63 -13.93 0.64
CA ASP A 117 7.40 -14.25 2.04
C ASP A 117 5.96 -14.74 2.29
N THR A 118 5.00 -14.19 1.55
CA THR A 118 3.61 -14.64 1.61
C THR A 118 3.33 -15.83 0.70
N GLU A 119 4.27 -16.29 -0.13
CA GLU A 119 4.11 -17.33 -1.16
C GLU A 119 2.93 -17.05 -2.12
N GLU A 120 2.59 -15.78 -2.32
CA GLU A 120 1.48 -15.40 -3.21
C GLU A 120 1.81 -15.66 -4.67
N ASP A 121 3.09 -15.59 -5.06
CA ASP A 121 3.56 -16.02 -6.38
C ASP A 121 3.16 -17.47 -6.65
N PHE A 122 3.60 -18.37 -5.77
CA PHE A 122 3.35 -19.80 -5.91
C PHE A 122 1.85 -20.13 -5.92
N ARG A 123 1.06 -19.53 -5.01
CA ARG A 123 -0.40 -19.76 -4.96
C ARG A 123 -1.14 -19.27 -6.20
N ASN A 124 -0.58 -18.32 -6.92
CA ASN A 124 -1.15 -17.78 -8.16
C ASN A 124 -0.46 -18.34 -9.42
N GLY A 125 0.35 -19.40 -9.28
CA GLY A 125 0.99 -20.07 -10.42
C GLY A 125 2.10 -19.25 -11.08
N ALA A 126 2.65 -18.25 -10.39
CA ALA A 126 3.82 -17.51 -10.83
C ALA A 126 5.08 -18.07 -10.15
N ASP A 127 6.21 -18.05 -10.86
CA ASP A 127 7.53 -18.31 -10.29
C ASP A 127 8.31 -16.99 -10.24
N TRP A 128 8.23 -16.31 -9.11
CA TRP A 128 9.01 -15.11 -8.84
C TRP A 128 10.23 -15.43 -7.97
N SER A 129 10.76 -16.65 -8.02
CA SER A 129 11.94 -17.01 -7.22
C SER A 129 13.17 -16.16 -7.54
N ASP A 130 13.25 -15.66 -8.77
CA ASP A 130 14.24 -14.71 -9.26
C ASP A 130 13.61 -13.32 -9.46
N PHE A 131 14.36 -12.26 -9.13
CA PHE A 131 13.85 -10.89 -9.23
C PHE A 131 13.77 -10.39 -10.67
N GLU A 132 14.68 -10.79 -11.56
CA GLU A 132 14.63 -10.41 -12.98
C GLU A 132 13.39 -11.00 -13.64
N VAL A 133 13.08 -12.26 -13.33
CA VAL A 133 11.82 -12.90 -13.75
C VAL A 133 10.61 -12.14 -13.22
N ALA A 134 10.60 -11.82 -11.91
CA ALA A 134 9.51 -11.07 -11.31
C ALA A 134 9.37 -9.65 -11.91
N TRP A 135 10.48 -8.99 -12.23
CA TRP A 135 10.50 -7.64 -12.82
C TRP A 135 10.01 -7.62 -14.28
N SER A 136 10.22 -8.71 -15.02
CA SER A 136 9.66 -8.87 -16.37
C SER A 136 8.13 -9.01 -16.39
N ASP A 137 7.51 -9.22 -15.22
CA ASP A 137 6.08 -9.33 -15.05
C ASP A 137 5.44 -7.97 -14.76
N SER A 138 4.49 -7.56 -15.62
CA SER A 138 3.76 -6.29 -15.46
C SER A 138 3.02 -6.18 -14.12
N ARG A 139 2.68 -7.31 -13.49
CA ARG A 139 2.07 -7.33 -12.15
C ARG A 139 2.98 -6.78 -11.06
N LEU A 140 4.30 -6.75 -11.27
CA LEU A 140 5.26 -6.16 -10.34
C LEU A 140 5.77 -4.80 -10.83
N CYS A 141 6.21 -4.72 -12.09
CA CYS A 141 6.96 -3.58 -12.59
C CYS A 141 6.09 -2.35 -12.86
N ASP A 142 4.84 -2.52 -13.31
CA ASP A 142 3.93 -1.40 -13.61
C ASP A 142 3.70 -0.50 -12.38
N ASP A 143 3.72 -1.07 -11.16
CA ASP A 143 3.63 -0.29 -9.91
C ASP A 143 4.86 0.61 -9.65
N SER A 144 5.91 0.53 -10.46
CA SER A 144 7.12 1.37 -10.41
C SER A 144 7.26 2.34 -11.59
N PHE A 145 6.47 2.19 -12.65
CA PHE A 145 6.46 3.11 -13.81
C PHE A 145 5.48 4.26 -13.58
N TYR A 146 5.90 5.21 -12.76
CA TYR A 146 5.09 6.34 -12.31
C TYR A 146 4.71 7.30 -13.43
N GLY A 147 5.62 7.57 -14.38
CA GLY A 147 5.40 8.48 -15.49
C GLY A 147 4.30 7.97 -16.42
N ALA A 148 4.43 6.72 -16.85
CA ALA A 148 3.43 6.05 -17.68
C ALA A 148 2.06 5.97 -16.99
N ALA A 149 2.03 5.67 -15.69
CA ALA A 149 0.80 5.70 -14.91
C ALA A 149 0.19 7.10 -14.86
N MET A 150 0.96 8.11 -14.47
CA MET A 150 0.50 9.49 -14.35
C MET A 150 -0.02 10.05 -15.68
N GLN A 151 0.64 9.75 -16.80
CA GLN A 151 0.17 10.15 -18.12
C GLN A 151 -1.27 9.69 -18.37
N ARG A 152 -1.61 8.43 -18.04
CA ARG A 152 -2.97 7.90 -18.16
C ARG A 152 -3.95 8.61 -17.23
N TRP A 153 -3.55 8.91 -16.00
CA TRP A 153 -4.40 9.63 -15.05
C TRP A 153 -4.73 11.05 -15.53
N LEU A 154 -3.76 11.74 -16.14
CA LEU A 154 -3.93 13.10 -16.64
C LEU A 154 -4.83 13.21 -17.86
N GLU A 155 -5.17 12.11 -18.53
CA GLU A 155 -6.21 12.07 -19.56
C GLU A 155 -7.63 12.27 -18.97
N HIS A 156 -7.80 11.99 -17.68
CA HIS A 156 -9.11 12.00 -17.01
C HIS A 156 -9.22 13.02 -15.87
N PHE A 157 -8.11 13.36 -15.23
CA PHE A 157 -8.06 14.27 -14.09
C PHE A 157 -7.02 15.36 -14.28
N PRO A 158 -7.29 16.61 -13.88
CA PRO A 158 -6.25 17.63 -13.85
C PRO A 158 -5.20 17.27 -12.79
N LEU A 159 -3.95 17.73 -12.98
CA LEU A 159 -2.87 17.53 -11.99
C LEU A 159 -3.25 18.05 -10.60
N ALA A 160 -4.06 19.10 -10.51
CA ALA A 160 -4.55 19.66 -9.24
C ALA A 160 -5.42 18.68 -8.42
N SER A 161 -5.91 17.59 -9.02
CA SER A 161 -6.59 16.50 -8.31
C SER A 161 -5.62 15.61 -7.53
N PHE A 162 -4.30 15.83 -7.60
CA PHE A 162 -3.28 15.00 -6.97
C PHE A 162 -2.47 15.76 -5.91
N LEU A 163 -2.36 15.16 -4.72
CA LEU A 163 -1.32 15.45 -3.75
C LEU A 163 -0.26 14.35 -3.82
N ILE A 164 0.94 14.71 -4.29
CA ILE A 164 2.06 13.77 -4.47
C ILE A 164 3.02 13.89 -3.29
N ILE A 165 3.23 12.78 -2.58
CA ILE A 165 4.02 12.73 -1.34
C ILE A 165 5.19 11.76 -1.51
N ASP A 166 6.42 12.20 -1.25
CA ASP A 166 7.52 11.27 -0.99
C ASP A 166 7.32 10.58 0.36
N SER A 167 7.15 9.26 0.36
CA SER A 167 6.98 8.44 1.55
C SER A 167 8.12 8.55 2.56
N GLN A 168 9.31 9.03 2.18
CA GLN A 168 10.37 9.34 3.14
C GLN A 168 9.96 10.45 4.12
N ARG A 169 9.17 11.44 3.64
CA ARG A 169 8.67 12.56 4.44
C ARG A 169 7.76 12.10 5.58
N MET A 170 7.02 11.00 5.38
CA MET A 170 6.18 10.40 6.44
C MET A 170 6.99 9.95 7.66
N ARG A 171 8.30 9.73 7.52
CA ARG A 171 9.18 9.38 8.63
C ARG A 171 9.92 10.57 9.19
N SER A 172 10.40 11.47 8.34
CA SER A 172 11.20 12.64 8.77
C SER A 172 10.34 13.77 9.30
N GLU A 173 9.13 13.96 8.77
CA GLU A 173 8.24 15.08 9.04
C GLU A 173 6.74 14.68 9.00
N PRO A 174 6.33 13.65 9.78
CA PRO A 174 4.97 13.09 9.72
C PRO A 174 3.86 14.12 9.94
N ASN A 175 4.05 15.06 10.87
CA ASN A 175 3.04 16.09 11.15
C ASN A 175 2.81 17.02 9.95
N ALA A 176 3.88 17.43 9.25
CA ALA A 176 3.76 18.28 8.06
C ALA A 176 3.02 17.55 6.94
N VAL A 177 3.35 16.28 6.71
CA VAL A 177 2.64 15.44 5.72
C VAL A 177 1.16 15.31 6.06
N LEU A 178 0.81 15.10 7.34
CA LEU A 178 -0.59 14.98 7.76
C LEU A 178 -1.35 16.29 7.57
N SER A 179 -0.75 17.43 7.91
CA SER A 179 -1.38 18.74 7.67
C SER A 179 -1.58 19.03 6.17
N GLU A 180 -0.63 18.67 5.31
CA GLU A 180 -0.81 18.78 3.84
C GLU A 180 -1.96 17.91 3.34
N VAL A 181 -2.10 16.70 3.87
CA VAL A 181 -3.21 15.79 3.53
C VAL A 181 -4.54 16.33 4.04
N GLU A 182 -4.59 16.85 5.27
CA GLU A 182 -5.80 17.47 5.82
C GLU A 182 -6.25 18.66 4.96
N GLU A 183 -5.34 19.60 4.66
CA GLU A 183 -5.62 20.77 3.83
C GLU A 183 -6.11 20.36 2.44
N PHE A 184 -5.42 19.42 1.80
CA PHE A 184 -5.77 18.94 0.46
C PHE A 184 -7.13 18.24 0.41
N LEU A 185 -7.48 17.50 1.47
CA LEU A 185 -8.75 16.79 1.57
C LEU A 185 -9.88 17.66 2.15
N GLY A 186 -9.59 18.90 2.58
CA GLY A 186 -10.55 19.78 3.23
C GLY A 186 -11.00 19.28 4.60
N LEU A 187 -10.12 18.59 5.33
CA LEU A 187 -10.36 18.11 6.68
C LEU A 187 -9.96 19.18 7.71
N ASP A 188 -10.63 19.16 8.87
CA ASP A 188 -10.19 19.94 10.02
C ASP A 188 -8.86 19.42 10.56
N SER A 189 -8.12 20.26 11.28
CA SER A 189 -6.88 19.81 11.92
C SER A 189 -7.17 18.84 13.07
N ASN A 190 -6.44 17.72 13.10
CA ASN A 190 -6.54 16.73 14.17
C ASN A 190 -5.20 16.45 14.84
N GLN A 191 -5.24 15.95 16.09
CA GLN A 191 -4.06 15.44 16.78
C GLN A 191 -3.95 13.93 16.58
N TYR A 192 -2.80 13.49 16.11
CA TYR A 192 -2.51 12.09 15.83
C TYR A 192 -1.55 11.50 16.86
N ASP A 193 -1.83 10.29 17.31
CA ASP A 193 -0.83 9.44 17.94
C ASP A 193 0.07 8.88 16.83
N LEU A 194 1.37 9.18 16.91
CA LEU A 194 2.38 8.76 15.95
C LEU A 194 3.32 7.70 16.51
N ASP A 195 3.01 7.11 17.67
CA ASP A 195 3.88 6.11 18.30
C ASP A 195 4.19 4.96 17.33
N PRO A 196 5.48 4.79 16.94
CA PRO A 196 5.89 3.73 16.03
C PRO A 196 5.52 2.33 16.53
N ALA A 197 5.35 2.12 17.85
CA ALA A 197 4.94 0.84 18.41
C ALA A 197 3.50 0.46 18.03
N LYS A 198 2.62 1.43 17.83
CA LYS A 198 1.20 1.23 17.47
C LYS A 198 0.95 1.25 15.96
N HIS A 199 1.77 1.98 15.20
CA HIS A 199 1.56 2.19 13.76
C HIS A 199 2.51 1.43 12.85
N ALA A 200 3.48 0.70 13.41
CA ALA A 200 4.35 -0.11 12.59
C ALA A 200 3.60 -1.36 12.13
N ASN A 201 3.23 -1.36 10.84
CA ASN A 201 3.08 -2.59 10.05
C ASN A 201 4.45 -3.28 9.99
N ARG A 202 4.89 -3.85 11.10
CA ARG A 202 6.22 -4.40 11.16
C ARG A 202 6.21 -5.66 10.30
N ALA A 203 7.26 -5.84 9.50
CA ALA A 203 7.72 -7.17 9.07
C ALA A 203 7.84 -8.14 10.27
N SER A 204 7.87 -7.59 11.50
CA SER A 204 7.69 -8.30 12.75
C SER A 204 6.27 -8.85 13.01
N ASP A 205 5.25 -8.69 12.18
CA ASP A 205 4.01 -9.47 12.38
C ASP A 205 3.92 -10.63 11.39
N ARG A 206 4.78 -10.61 10.38
CA ARG A 206 4.98 -11.66 9.37
C ARG A 206 6.15 -12.57 9.74
N ARG A 207 6.28 -12.91 11.03
CA ARG A 207 7.45 -13.63 11.56
C ARG A 207 7.33 -15.14 11.28
N PRO A 208 8.34 -15.79 10.66
CA PRO A 208 8.38 -17.24 10.62
C PRO A 208 8.46 -17.79 12.05
N LEU A 209 7.59 -18.75 12.37
CA LEU A 209 7.56 -19.39 13.68
C LEU A 209 8.88 -20.13 13.92
N THR A 210 9.46 -19.93 15.11
CA THR A 210 10.56 -20.78 15.61
C THR A 210 10.11 -22.24 15.68
N GLY A 211 11.04 -23.20 15.79
CA GLY A 211 10.68 -24.62 15.94
C GLY A 211 9.71 -24.86 17.11
N VAL A 212 9.90 -24.12 18.21
CA VAL A 212 8.98 -24.10 19.36
C VAL A 212 7.63 -23.47 18.98
N GLY A 213 7.61 -22.36 18.25
CA GLY A 213 6.38 -21.72 17.77
C GLY A 213 5.55 -22.58 16.81
N ARG A 214 6.18 -23.42 15.99
CA ARG A 214 5.50 -24.42 15.14
C ARG A 214 4.84 -25.51 15.99
N LEU A 215 5.53 -26.00 17.03
CA LEU A 215 5.00 -26.96 18.00
C LEU A 215 3.81 -26.40 18.79
N VAL A 216 3.89 -25.15 19.25
CA VAL A 216 2.79 -24.46 19.93
C VAL A 216 1.58 -24.30 19.00
N ARG A 217 1.80 -23.88 17.74
CA ARG A 217 0.72 -23.75 16.75
C ARG A 217 0.05 -25.08 16.44
N ALA A 218 0.82 -26.16 16.27
CA ALA A 218 0.30 -27.51 16.03
C ALA A 218 -0.50 -28.03 17.23
N GLY A 219 -0.02 -27.79 18.46
CA GLY A 219 -0.77 -28.10 19.68
C GLY A 219 -2.06 -27.30 19.78
N PHE A 220 -2.02 -26.00 19.47
CA PHE A 220 -3.21 -25.14 19.48
C PHE A 220 -4.21 -25.51 18.39
N SER A 221 -3.79 -25.97 17.21
CA SER A 221 -4.73 -26.39 16.15
C SER A 221 -5.59 -27.59 16.55
N LEU A 222 -5.11 -28.44 17.48
CA LEU A 222 -5.84 -29.61 17.98
C LEU A 222 -6.86 -29.29 19.08
N VAL A 223 -6.87 -28.07 19.63
CA VAL A 223 -7.82 -27.69 20.70
C VAL A 223 -9.20 -27.35 20.10
N PRO A 224 -10.32 -27.95 20.58
CA PRO A 224 -11.67 -27.64 20.12
C PRO A 224 -12.06 -26.17 20.29
N GLY A 225 -12.84 -25.62 19.36
CA GLY A 225 -13.18 -24.19 19.29
C GLY A 225 -13.87 -23.62 20.54
N PHE A 226 -14.68 -24.42 21.24
CA PHE A 226 -15.37 -24.01 22.46
C PHE A 226 -14.43 -23.79 23.66
N VAL A 227 -13.22 -24.35 23.64
CA VAL A 227 -12.18 -24.14 24.65
C VAL A 227 -11.26 -22.97 24.27
N LYS A 228 -11.06 -22.74 22.97
CA LYS A 228 -10.22 -21.65 22.43
C LYS A 228 -10.80 -20.26 22.72
N GLY A 229 -12.11 -20.10 22.50
CA GLY A 229 -12.79 -18.80 22.59
C GLY A 229 -12.55 -18.05 23.91
N PRO A 230 -12.77 -18.66 25.08
CA PRO A 230 -12.60 -18.01 26.39
C PRO A 230 -11.14 -17.71 26.77
N ILE A 231 -10.17 -18.44 26.20
CA ILE A 231 -8.75 -18.27 26.50
C ILE A 231 -8.17 -17.13 25.65
N VAL A 232 -8.50 -17.12 24.36
CA VAL A 232 -8.07 -16.07 23.42
C VAL A 232 -8.65 -14.71 23.82
N SER A 233 -9.94 -14.66 24.18
CA SER A 233 -10.58 -13.42 24.62
C SER A 233 -10.00 -12.85 25.91
N ARG A 234 -9.61 -13.70 26.87
CA ARG A 234 -8.93 -13.26 28.11
C ARG A 234 -7.50 -12.78 27.89
N LEU A 235 -6.78 -13.33 26.91
CA LEU A 235 -5.41 -12.93 26.60
C LEU A 235 -5.39 -11.62 25.79
N GLN A 236 -6.35 -11.43 24.88
CA GLN A 236 -6.57 -10.16 24.17
C GLN A 236 -7.02 -9.04 25.11
N ALA A 237 -7.90 -9.33 26.08
CA ALA A 237 -8.33 -8.36 27.10
C ALA A 237 -7.21 -7.91 28.06
N ARG A 238 -6.04 -8.56 28.03
CA ARG A 238 -4.85 -8.23 28.82
C ARG A 238 -3.71 -7.64 27.99
N ASP A 239 -3.97 -7.33 26.72
CA ASP A 239 -2.97 -6.83 25.75
C ASP A 239 -1.78 -7.79 25.53
N ILE A 240 -1.97 -9.08 25.86
CA ILE A 240 -0.97 -10.13 25.66
C ILE A 240 -1.22 -10.75 24.30
N ASN A 241 -0.55 -10.23 23.28
CA ASN A 241 -0.47 -10.90 22.00
C ASN A 241 0.40 -12.16 22.15
N ILE A 242 -0.24 -13.33 22.13
CA ILE A 242 0.37 -14.66 22.35
C ILE A 242 1.51 -14.93 21.35
N TYR A 243 1.44 -14.31 20.17
CA TYR A 243 2.45 -14.43 19.11
C TYR A 243 3.58 -13.39 19.21
N ALA A 244 3.46 -12.40 20.11
CA ALA A 244 4.42 -11.32 20.27
C ALA A 244 5.43 -11.54 21.41
N ALA A 245 5.31 -12.63 22.19
CA ALA A 245 6.21 -12.90 23.31
C ALA A 245 7.69 -13.02 22.83
N PRO A 246 8.65 -12.29 23.45
CA PRO A 246 10.05 -12.19 22.98
C PRO A 246 10.80 -13.53 22.89
N VAL A 247 10.32 -14.56 23.59
CA VAL A 247 10.91 -15.90 23.62
C VAL A 247 10.69 -16.66 22.30
N MET A 248 9.73 -16.25 21.45
CA MET A 248 9.26 -17.07 20.31
C MET A 248 9.61 -16.52 18.91
N SER A 249 10.34 -15.41 18.78
CA SER A 249 10.55 -14.78 17.48
C SER A 249 11.92 -14.11 17.29
N ARG A 250 12.49 -14.20 16.08
CA ARG A 250 13.74 -13.51 15.70
C ARG A 250 13.45 -12.22 14.92
N LYS A 251 14.36 -11.25 15.03
CA LYS A 251 14.34 -9.96 14.32
C LYS A 251 14.40 -10.19 12.81
N ALA A 252 13.42 -9.68 12.05
CA ALA A 252 13.44 -9.71 10.59
C ALA A 252 14.62 -8.88 10.07
N ALA A 253 15.39 -9.43 9.14
CA ALA A 253 16.48 -8.70 8.50
C ALA A 253 15.91 -7.53 7.68
N SER A 254 16.47 -6.33 7.86
CA SER A 254 16.18 -5.19 6.98
C SER A 254 16.85 -5.47 5.63
N TYR A 255 16.09 -5.93 4.64
CA TYR A 255 16.63 -6.15 3.31
C TYR A 255 16.60 -4.85 2.50
N SER A 256 17.77 -4.41 2.04
CA SER A 256 17.93 -3.29 1.11
C SER A 256 18.08 -3.81 -0.32
N ALA A 257 17.62 -3.05 -1.31
CA ALA A 257 17.92 -3.35 -2.71
C ALA A 257 19.45 -3.34 -2.91
N GLY A 258 19.96 -4.40 -3.52
CA GLY A 258 21.36 -4.54 -3.95
C GLY A 258 21.58 -4.07 -5.39
N GLN A 259 22.85 -3.95 -5.78
CA GLN A 259 23.30 -3.51 -7.11
C GLN A 259 22.64 -4.29 -8.26
N GLU A 260 22.44 -5.60 -8.07
CA GLU A 260 21.77 -6.49 -9.01
C GLU A 260 20.34 -6.04 -9.34
N HIS A 261 19.61 -5.50 -8.37
CA HIS A 261 18.24 -5.02 -8.59
C HIS A 261 18.23 -3.71 -9.39
N TYR A 262 19.19 -2.81 -9.11
CA TYR A 262 19.34 -1.56 -9.86
C TYR A 262 19.76 -1.81 -11.31
N ALA A 263 20.63 -2.80 -11.54
CA ALA A 263 21.03 -3.22 -12.89
C ALA A 263 19.82 -3.70 -13.72
N VAL A 264 18.94 -4.52 -13.12
CA VAL A 264 17.73 -5.05 -13.77
C VAL A 264 16.70 -3.97 -14.09
N CYS A 265 16.45 -3.04 -13.17
CA CYS A 265 15.34 -2.07 -13.34
C CYS A 265 15.72 -0.81 -14.13
N GLY A 266 17.00 -0.45 -14.17
CA GLY A 266 17.38 0.96 -14.18
C GLY A 266 17.29 1.72 -15.50
N GLU A 267 17.25 1.09 -16.68
CA GLU A 267 17.19 1.85 -17.95
C GLU A 267 15.81 2.45 -18.19
N GLY A 268 14.76 1.62 -18.16
CA GLY A 268 13.38 2.09 -18.35
C GLY A 268 12.88 3.00 -17.23
N LEU A 269 13.32 2.78 -15.99
CA LEU A 269 12.86 3.60 -14.86
C LEU A 269 13.40 5.04 -14.89
N CYS A 270 14.65 5.27 -15.32
CA CYS A 270 15.18 6.63 -15.37
C CYS A 270 14.43 7.49 -16.39
N GLU A 271 14.07 6.92 -17.55
CA GLU A 271 13.26 7.62 -18.56
C GLU A 271 11.85 7.91 -18.05
N ASP A 272 11.21 6.92 -17.41
CA ASP A 272 9.87 7.07 -16.85
C ASP A 272 9.82 8.09 -15.70
N LEU A 273 10.85 8.16 -14.85
CA LEU A 273 10.97 9.18 -13.81
C LEU A 273 11.10 10.59 -14.39
N ARG A 274 11.89 10.78 -15.45
CA ARG A 274 11.97 12.07 -16.16
C ARG A 274 10.62 12.46 -16.76
N LEU A 275 9.88 11.50 -17.31
CA LEU A 275 8.51 11.73 -17.76
C LEU A 275 7.62 12.17 -16.59
N PHE A 276 7.65 11.46 -15.46
CA PHE A 276 6.86 11.80 -14.27
C PHE A 276 7.15 13.22 -13.77
N GLU A 277 8.43 13.59 -13.67
CA GLU A 277 8.86 14.94 -13.28
C GLU A 277 8.37 15.99 -14.27
N SER A 278 8.47 15.73 -15.58
CA SER A 278 7.96 16.67 -16.60
C SER A 278 6.45 16.88 -16.53
N LEU A 279 5.68 15.86 -16.14
CA LEU A 279 4.23 15.90 -16.06
C LEU A 279 3.73 16.58 -14.77
N THR A 280 4.48 16.47 -13.68
CA THR A 280 3.99 16.79 -12.33
C THR A 280 4.77 17.91 -11.63
N GLY A 281 6.00 18.20 -12.08
CA GLY A 281 6.95 19.04 -11.36
C GLY A 281 7.53 18.40 -10.09
N PHE A 282 7.19 17.14 -9.79
CA PHE A 282 7.74 16.41 -8.66
C PHE A 282 9.19 16.01 -8.95
N ALA A 283 10.13 16.46 -8.11
CA ALA A 283 11.55 16.22 -8.32
C ALA A 283 11.90 14.72 -8.21
N THR A 284 12.46 14.15 -9.28
CA THR A 284 12.87 12.74 -9.34
C THR A 284 14.38 12.53 -9.50
N GLU A 285 15.14 13.61 -9.72
CA GLU A 285 16.60 13.59 -9.94
C GLU A 285 17.34 12.75 -8.90
N HIS A 286 17.02 12.91 -7.62
CA HIS A 286 17.64 12.14 -6.54
C HIS A 286 17.38 10.61 -6.61
N TRP A 287 16.29 10.16 -7.23
CA TRP A 287 16.05 8.74 -7.51
C TRP A 287 16.81 8.30 -8.76
N ILE A 288 16.83 9.12 -9.81
CA ILE A 288 17.58 8.87 -11.04
C ILE A 288 19.08 8.70 -10.73
N ASP A 289 19.68 9.65 -10.00
CA ASP A 289 21.07 9.62 -9.58
C ASP A 289 21.41 8.34 -8.81
N ARG A 290 20.50 7.94 -7.90
CA ARG A 290 20.66 6.73 -7.12
C ARG A 290 20.63 5.49 -8.00
N ILE A 291 19.71 5.41 -8.96
CA ILE A 291 19.62 4.30 -9.90
C ILE A 291 20.89 4.24 -10.75
N GLU A 292 21.29 5.35 -11.37
CA GLU A 292 22.46 5.40 -12.25
C GLU A 292 23.77 5.08 -11.52
N THR A 293 23.93 5.58 -10.29
CA THR A 293 25.12 5.30 -9.46
C THR A 293 25.14 3.85 -8.99
N SER A 294 23.99 3.27 -8.63
CA SER A 294 23.90 1.91 -8.10
C SER A 294 23.93 0.83 -9.18
N ARG A 295 23.86 1.20 -10.46
CA ARG A 295 24.02 0.29 -11.62
C ARG A 295 25.48 0.00 -11.97
N ARG A 296 26.38 0.93 -11.69
CA ARG A 296 27.82 0.86 -12.02
C ARG A 296 28.54 -0.04 -11.03
#